data_AF-A0A1I6AE07-F1
#
_entry.id   AF-A0A1I6AE07-F1
#
_cell.length_a   1.000
_cell.length_b   1.000
_cell.length_c   1.000
_cell.angle_alpha   90.00
_cell.angle_beta   90.00
_cell.angle_gamma   90.00
#
_symmetry.space_group_name_H-M   'P 1'
#
loop_
_entity.id
_entity.type
_entity.pdbx_description
1 polymer ?
#
loop_
_entity_poly.entity_id
_entity_poly.type
_entity_poly.pdbx_seq_one_letter_code
_entity_poly.pdbx_strand_id
1 'polypeptide(L)'
;MARKIAPYILVVGLFCIVLDGLWIVESYDSSVSYPREALIYLLIGICLIVISYFFFKFKKPLSIAIPKDCEAKKDNRLYIRKVWDKREELGERAMVILLITLVIIAVFDFGLAVQLLLPILFCGMVVVAFLYAMYHEEMQVEDDEQLKPKTAKVRKLMSLLDYRNHLFSLSLLLFIIIIFSYLFAKDLGYTFAEISGMNVMTLEGGVYSLAGLIFLCGFVYIIHHVDFLGVRQARQSYEKVLRIHFLELGFVGIVFFIWLISLVFSY
;
A
#
# COMPACT_ATOMS: atom_id res chain seq x y z
N MET A 1 16.58 17.00 -10.48
CA MET A 1 16.51 15.64 -11.04
C MET A 1 16.16 14.61 -9.96
N ALA A 2 16.96 14.47 -8.89
CA ALA A 2 16.71 13.51 -7.79
C ALA A 2 15.28 13.51 -7.21
N ARG A 3 14.68 14.68 -6.91
CA ARG A 3 13.30 14.76 -6.37
C ARG A 3 12.25 14.20 -7.32
N LYS A 4 12.43 14.36 -8.64
CA LYS A 4 11.50 13.81 -9.64
C LYS A 4 11.61 12.29 -9.75
N ILE A 5 12.77 11.72 -9.41
CA ILE A 5 13.03 10.28 -9.49
C ILE A 5 12.64 9.57 -8.17
N ALA A 6 12.74 10.26 -7.03
CA ALA A 6 12.39 9.75 -5.71
C ALA A 6 11.04 8.99 -5.63
N PRO A 7 9.91 9.51 -6.15
CA PRO A 7 8.64 8.77 -6.07
C PRO A 7 8.65 7.48 -6.89
N TYR A 8 9.40 7.43 -8.00
CA TYR A 8 9.54 6.20 -8.79
C TYR A 8 10.43 5.17 -8.08
N ILE A 9 11.55 5.62 -7.47
CA ILE A 9 12.38 4.75 -6.62
C ILE A 9 11.56 4.17 -5.48
N LEU A 10 10.70 4.99 -4.86
CA LEU A 10 9.82 4.55 -3.80
C LEU A 10 8.85 3.48 -4.29
N VAL A 11 8.13 3.75 -5.39
CA VAL A 11 7.17 2.78 -5.95
C VAL A 11 7.86 1.47 -6.32
N VAL A 12 9.05 1.52 -6.94
CA VAL A 12 9.84 0.32 -7.24
C VAL A 12 10.24 -0.42 -5.96
N GLY A 13 10.71 0.30 -4.93
CA GLY A 13 11.03 -0.28 -3.63
C GLY A 13 9.83 -0.96 -2.97
N LEU A 14 8.65 -0.34 -3.02
CA LEU A 14 7.40 -0.92 -2.52
C LEU A 14 7.02 -2.17 -3.31
N PHE A 15 7.10 -2.16 -4.64
CA PHE A 15 6.86 -3.35 -5.45
C PHE A 15 7.84 -4.47 -5.14
N CYS A 16 9.14 -4.17 -4.96
CA CYS A 16 10.11 -5.18 -4.56
C CYS A 16 9.75 -5.84 -3.23
N ILE A 17 9.45 -5.06 -2.19
CA ILE A 17 9.08 -5.63 -0.88
C ILE A 17 7.77 -6.42 -0.97
N VAL A 18 6.75 -5.86 -1.61
CA VAL A 18 5.42 -6.45 -1.63
C VAL A 18 5.38 -7.70 -2.49
N LEU A 19 5.88 -7.67 -3.73
CA LEU A 19 5.82 -8.84 -4.62
C LEU A 19 6.68 -9.99 -4.10
N ASP A 20 7.87 -9.70 -3.59
CA ASP A 20 8.74 -10.70 -2.97
C ASP A 20 8.09 -11.27 -1.71
N GLY A 21 7.51 -10.42 -0.85
CA GLY A 21 6.81 -10.87 0.35
C GLY A 21 5.58 -11.71 0.07
N LEU A 22 4.75 -11.33 -0.91
CA LEU A 22 3.58 -12.13 -1.32
C LEU A 22 4.02 -13.48 -1.85
N TRP A 23 5.05 -13.51 -2.70
CA TRP A 23 5.62 -14.76 -3.22
C TRP A 23 6.17 -15.67 -2.11
N ILE A 24 6.84 -15.10 -1.11
CA ILE A 24 7.33 -15.84 0.07
C ILE A 24 6.15 -16.52 0.78
N VAL A 25 5.09 -15.77 1.09
CA VAL A 25 3.92 -16.31 1.82
C VAL A 25 3.23 -17.41 1.00
N GLU A 26 2.97 -17.19 -0.29
CA GLU A 26 2.35 -18.18 -1.18
C GLU A 26 3.18 -19.45 -1.35
N SER A 27 4.50 -19.32 -1.37
CA SER A 27 5.41 -20.44 -1.61
C SER A 27 5.84 -21.15 -0.32
N TYR A 28 5.28 -20.80 0.83
CA TYR A 28 5.73 -21.32 2.12
C TYR A 28 5.56 -22.84 2.26
N ASP A 29 4.44 -23.39 1.84
CA ASP A 29 4.18 -24.84 1.90
C ASP A 29 4.86 -25.62 0.77
N SER A 30 5.52 -24.93 -0.16
CA SER A 30 6.29 -25.61 -1.21
C SER A 30 7.51 -26.31 -0.60
N SER A 31 7.84 -27.49 -1.13
CA SER A 31 9.02 -28.28 -0.71
C SER A 31 10.37 -27.61 -1.01
N VAL A 32 10.37 -26.45 -1.67
CA VAL A 32 11.58 -25.73 -2.06
C VAL A 32 11.98 -24.79 -0.93
N SER A 33 13.20 -24.93 -0.43
CA SER A 33 13.81 -23.95 0.49
C SER A 33 13.85 -22.58 -0.18
N TYR A 34 13.61 -21.51 0.59
CA TYR A 34 13.62 -20.18 -0.01
C TYR A 34 15.00 -19.87 -0.62
N PRO A 35 15.03 -19.38 -1.86
CA PRO A 35 16.25 -18.91 -2.46
C PRO A 35 16.78 -17.72 -1.62
N ARG A 36 18.10 -17.66 -1.37
CA ARG A 36 18.73 -16.51 -0.68
C ARG A 36 18.41 -15.19 -1.37
N GLU A 37 18.11 -15.27 -2.65
CA GLU A 37 17.64 -14.24 -3.55
C GLU A 37 16.41 -13.51 -2.99
N ALA A 38 15.46 -14.21 -2.33
CA ALA A 38 14.28 -13.59 -1.73
C ALA A 38 14.68 -12.57 -0.64
N LEU A 39 15.54 -12.98 0.30
CA LEU A 39 16.07 -12.09 1.32
C LEU A 39 16.85 -10.91 0.71
N ILE A 40 17.58 -11.13 -0.38
CA ILE A 40 18.29 -10.07 -1.10
C ILE A 40 17.30 -9.07 -1.72
N TYR A 41 16.22 -9.52 -2.37
CA TYR A 41 15.21 -8.63 -2.95
C TYR A 41 14.46 -7.83 -1.90
N LEU A 42 14.11 -8.43 -0.76
CA LEU A 42 13.54 -7.73 0.38
C LEU A 42 14.47 -6.60 0.87
N LEU A 43 15.76 -6.90 1.06
CA LEU A 43 16.75 -5.91 1.48
C LEU A 43 16.94 -4.79 0.44
N ILE A 44 16.99 -5.13 -0.85
CA ILE A 44 17.05 -4.15 -1.94
C ILE A 44 15.83 -3.22 -1.86
N GLY A 45 14.63 -3.77 -1.69
CA GLY A 45 13.40 -3.00 -1.54
C GLY A 45 13.46 -2.03 -0.36
N ILE A 46 13.88 -2.49 0.82
CA ILE A 46 14.08 -1.65 2.01
C ILE A 46 15.10 -0.55 1.74
N CYS A 47 16.24 -0.87 1.12
CA CYS A 47 17.26 0.11 0.74
C CYS A 47 16.71 1.18 -0.20
N LEU A 48 15.91 0.80 -1.21
CA LEU A 48 15.29 1.74 -2.14
C LEU A 48 14.31 2.69 -1.43
N ILE A 49 13.51 2.18 -0.49
CA ILE A 49 12.61 3.00 0.35
C ILE A 49 13.42 4.01 1.17
N VAL A 50 14.50 3.57 1.82
CA VAL A 50 15.38 4.42 2.63
C VAL A 50 16.05 5.50 1.78
N ILE A 51 16.60 5.13 0.61
CA ILE A 51 17.20 6.07 -0.34
C ILE A 51 16.17 7.12 -0.79
N SER A 52 14.95 6.67 -1.13
CA SER A 52 13.88 7.59 -1.52
C SER A 52 13.50 8.54 -0.38
N TYR A 53 13.34 8.03 0.85
CA TYR A 53 13.08 8.84 2.03
C TYR A 53 14.14 9.93 2.24
N PHE A 54 15.42 9.61 2.06
CA PHE A 54 16.49 10.59 2.11
C PHE A 54 16.35 11.65 1.01
N PHE A 55 16.01 11.26 -0.22
CA PHE A 55 15.75 12.23 -1.30
C PHE A 55 14.56 13.15 -1.02
N PHE A 56 13.54 12.67 -0.29
CA PHE A 56 12.44 13.50 0.18
C PHE A 56 12.87 14.47 1.30
N LYS A 57 13.75 14.03 2.22
CA LYS A 57 14.14 14.80 3.42
C LYS A 57 15.25 15.83 3.19
N PHE A 58 16.21 15.56 2.30
CA PHE A 58 17.42 16.38 2.13
C PHE A 58 17.22 17.71 1.38
N LYS A 59 16.01 18.01 0.86
CA LYS A 59 15.73 19.32 0.27
C LYS A 59 14.52 19.94 0.95
N LYS A 60 14.70 21.20 1.43
CA LYS A 60 13.68 22.00 2.14
C LYS A 60 12.30 21.76 1.52
N PRO A 61 11.24 21.60 2.33
CA PRO A 61 9.89 21.58 1.79
C PRO A 61 9.76 22.83 0.95
N LEU A 62 9.59 22.65 -0.37
CA LEU A 62 9.20 23.79 -1.20
C LEU A 62 7.95 24.30 -0.50
N SER A 63 8.00 25.56 -0.05
CA SER A 63 6.79 26.26 0.33
C SER A 63 5.74 25.90 -0.71
N ILE A 64 4.50 25.67 -0.27
CA ILE A 64 3.33 25.52 -1.13
C ILE A 64 3.09 26.92 -1.76
N ALA A 65 4.10 27.47 -2.43
CA ALA A 65 4.00 28.59 -3.31
C ALA A 65 3.45 27.96 -4.58
N ILE A 66 2.14 28.10 -4.76
CA ILE A 66 1.48 27.98 -6.05
C ILE A 66 2.41 28.71 -7.03
N PRO A 67 3.14 28.00 -7.93
CA PRO A 67 4.02 28.69 -8.85
C PRO A 67 3.12 29.57 -9.72
N LYS A 68 3.23 30.89 -9.53
CA LYS A 68 2.52 31.91 -10.32
C LYS A 68 2.81 31.80 -11.83
N ASP A 69 3.80 31.00 -12.23
CA ASP A 69 4.28 30.84 -13.62
C ASP A 69 3.99 29.48 -14.29
N CYS A 70 2.93 28.77 -13.91
CA CYS A 70 2.65 27.42 -14.45
C CYS A 70 1.33 27.30 -15.24
N GLU A 71 1.02 28.29 -16.09
CA GLU A 71 -0.13 28.28 -17.01
C GLU A 71 -0.04 27.24 -18.16
N ALA A 72 1.07 26.51 -18.33
CA ALA A 72 1.22 25.62 -19.50
C ALA A 72 1.37 24.11 -19.20
N LYS A 73 1.51 23.68 -17.94
CA LYS A 73 1.63 22.24 -17.64
C LYS A 73 0.29 21.62 -17.28
N LYS A 74 -0.24 20.84 -18.22
CA LYS A 74 -1.43 19.98 -18.07
C LYS A 74 -1.32 19.17 -16.76
N ASP A 75 -2.17 19.52 -15.79
CA ASP A 75 -2.31 18.76 -14.55
C ASP A 75 -3.24 17.58 -14.79
N ASN A 76 -2.72 16.36 -14.63
CA ASN A 76 -3.49 15.14 -14.83
C ASN A 76 -4.57 14.93 -13.75
N ARG A 77 -4.62 15.76 -12.71
CA ARG A 77 -5.66 15.71 -11.68
C ARG A 77 -7.08 15.78 -12.25
N LEU A 78 -7.30 16.56 -13.33
CA LEU A 78 -8.60 16.60 -14.00
C LEU A 78 -9.00 15.25 -14.59
N TYR A 79 -8.03 14.48 -15.11
CA TYR A 79 -8.28 13.13 -15.60
C TYR A 79 -8.59 12.19 -14.44
N ILE A 80 -7.81 12.24 -13.35
CA ILE A 80 -8.07 11.44 -12.14
C ILE A 80 -9.46 11.73 -11.58
N ARG A 81 -9.88 12.99 -11.52
CA ARG A 81 -11.22 13.39 -11.06
C ARG A 81 -12.30 12.77 -11.95
N LYS A 82 -12.18 12.89 -13.28
CA LYS A 82 -13.12 12.26 -14.23
C LYS A 82 -13.21 10.74 -14.06
N VAL A 83 -12.09 10.06 -13.84
CA VAL A 83 -12.06 8.61 -13.60
C VAL A 83 -12.72 8.27 -12.26
N TRP A 84 -12.43 9.05 -11.21
CA TRP A 84 -13.00 8.87 -9.87
C TRP A 84 -14.51 9.11 -9.82
N ASP A 85 -14.99 10.13 -10.53
CA ASP A 85 -16.42 10.45 -10.61
C ASP A 85 -17.19 9.34 -11.31
N LYS A 86 -16.57 8.67 -12.29
CA LYS A 86 -17.12 7.51 -13.01
C LYS A 86 -16.69 6.16 -12.44
N ARG A 87 -16.14 6.12 -11.22
CA ARG A 87 -15.54 4.89 -10.65
C ARG A 87 -16.54 3.74 -10.55
N GLU A 88 -17.81 4.01 -10.29
CA GLU A 88 -18.86 2.98 -10.17
C GLU A 88 -19.15 2.36 -11.54
N GLU A 89 -19.45 3.18 -12.55
CA GLU A 89 -19.68 2.72 -13.93
C GLU A 89 -18.45 2.00 -14.52
N LEU A 90 -17.25 2.55 -14.31
CA LEU A 90 -15.99 1.94 -14.78
C LEU A 90 -15.67 0.66 -14.00
N GLY A 91 -15.93 0.65 -12.70
CA GLY A 91 -15.73 -0.50 -11.82
C GLY A 91 -16.65 -1.65 -12.19
N GLU A 92 -17.94 -1.39 -12.41
CA GLU A 92 -18.90 -2.40 -12.86
C GLU A 92 -18.50 -3.01 -14.20
N ARG A 93 -18.13 -2.18 -15.19
CA ARG A 93 -17.65 -2.67 -16.49
C ARG A 93 -16.38 -3.49 -16.35
N ALA A 94 -15.41 -3.03 -15.57
CA ALA A 94 -14.19 -3.76 -15.31
C ALA A 94 -14.46 -5.11 -14.64
N MET A 95 -15.38 -5.15 -13.66
CA MET A 95 -15.78 -6.38 -12.98
C MET A 95 -16.46 -7.37 -13.92
N VAL A 96 -17.34 -6.91 -14.82
CA VAL A 96 -17.97 -7.78 -15.82
C VAL A 96 -16.93 -8.36 -16.78
N ILE A 97 -16.01 -7.53 -17.30
CA ILE A 97 -14.93 -7.98 -18.19
C ILE A 97 -14.03 -8.99 -17.49
N LEU A 98 -13.68 -8.72 -16.24
CA LEU A 98 -12.85 -9.59 -15.40
C LEU A 98 -13.53 -10.93 -15.15
N LEU A 99 -14.82 -10.93 -14.82
CA LEU A 99 -15.60 -12.15 -14.60
C LEU A 99 -15.69 -12.98 -15.88
N ILE A 100 -15.99 -12.37 -17.04
CA ILE A 100 -16.00 -13.06 -18.32
C ILE A 100 -14.64 -13.67 -18.63
N THR A 101 -13.55 -12.92 -18.42
CA THR A 101 -12.18 -13.40 -18.66
C THR A 101 -11.84 -14.58 -17.76
N LEU A 102 -12.17 -14.51 -16.48
CA LEU A 102 -11.97 -15.61 -15.53
C LEU A 102 -12.79 -16.85 -15.88
N VAL A 103 -14.05 -16.68 -16.32
CA VAL A 103 -14.89 -17.80 -16.77
C VAL A 103 -14.27 -18.47 -18.00
N ILE A 104 -13.80 -17.68 -18.97
CA ILE A 104 -13.12 -18.23 -20.17
C ILE A 104 -11.89 -19.04 -19.74
N ILE A 105 -11.03 -18.49 -18.87
CA ILE A 105 -9.85 -19.21 -18.38
C ILE A 105 -10.27 -20.47 -17.63
N ALA A 106 -11.29 -20.39 -16.76
CA ALA A 106 -11.76 -21.51 -15.95
C ALA A 106 -12.29 -22.69 -16.77
N VAL A 107 -12.80 -22.43 -17.98
CA VAL A 107 -13.21 -23.49 -18.93
C VAL A 107 -11.99 -24.29 -19.44
N PHE A 108 -10.83 -23.65 -19.59
CA PHE A 108 -9.61 -24.30 -20.05
C PHE A 108 -8.77 -24.86 -18.89
N ASP A 109 -8.63 -24.10 -17.81
CA ASP A 109 -7.87 -24.44 -16.61
C ASP A 109 -8.49 -23.74 -15.40
N PHE A 110 -9.29 -24.49 -14.65
CA PHE A 110 -9.94 -24.00 -13.43
C PHE A 110 -8.92 -23.64 -12.34
N GLY A 111 -7.81 -24.37 -12.23
CA GLY A 111 -6.78 -24.11 -11.23
C GLY A 111 -6.11 -22.77 -11.48
N LEU A 112 -5.73 -22.50 -12.73
CA LEU A 112 -5.17 -21.22 -13.13
C LEU A 112 -6.13 -20.05 -12.88
N ALA A 113 -7.42 -20.22 -13.16
CA ALA A 113 -8.42 -19.18 -12.92
C ALA A 113 -8.52 -18.79 -11.44
N VAL A 114 -8.45 -19.77 -10.53
CA VAL A 114 -8.44 -19.53 -9.09
C VAL A 114 -7.14 -18.85 -8.65
N GLN A 115 -5.99 -19.32 -9.14
CA GLN A 115 -4.69 -18.73 -8.81
C GLN A 115 -4.56 -17.26 -9.26
N LEU A 116 -5.19 -16.89 -10.38
CA LEU A 116 -5.16 -15.51 -10.88
C LEU A 116 -6.05 -14.55 -10.08
N LEU A 117 -6.96 -15.05 -9.25
CA LEU A 117 -7.93 -14.20 -8.55
C LEU A 117 -7.24 -13.26 -7.55
N LEU A 118 -6.30 -13.77 -6.74
CA LEU A 118 -5.57 -12.98 -5.74
C LEU A 118 -4.68 -11.89 -6.37
N PRO A 119 -3.82 -12.20 -7.37
CA PRO A 119 -3.03 -11.19 -8.07
C PRO A 119 -3.87 -10.13 -8.78
N ILE A 120 -5.00 -10.51 -9.37
CA ILE A 120 -5.92 -9.57 -10.02
C ILE A 120 -6.55 -8.64 -8.99
N LEU A 121 -7.03 -9.17 -7.86
CA LEU A 121 -7.56 -8.36 -6.77
C LEU A 121 -6.49 -7.40 -6.22
N PHE A 122 -5.25 -7.87 -6.06
CA PHE A 122 -4.12 -7.03 -5.66
C PHE A 122 -3.89 -5.87 -6.63
N CYS A 123 -3.82 -6.14 -7.94
CA CYS A 123 -3.71 -5.10 -8.96
C CYS A 123 -4.86 -4.09 -8.86
N GLY A 124 -6.10 -4.57 -8.66
CA GLY A 124 -7.27 -3.73 -8.43
C GLY A 124 -7.11 -2.83 -7.20
N MET A 125 -6.67 -3.39 -6.07
CA MET A 125 -6.42 -2.63 -4.83
C MET A 125 -5.36 -1.54 -5.04
N VAL A 126 -4.24 -1.84 -5.73
CA VAL A 126 -3.19 -0.85 -6.01
C VAL A 126 -3.70 0.29 -6.89
N VAL A 127 -4.51 -0.03 -7.93
CA VAL A 127 -5.10 0.99 -8.80
C VAL A 127 -6.10 1.86 -8.04
N VAL A 128 -6.98 1.27 -7.22
CA VAL A 128 -7.93 2.01 -6.39
C VAL A 128 -7.20 2.87 -5.37
N ALA A 129 -6.15 2.34 -4.72
CA ALA A 129 -5.31 3.08 -3.78
C ALA A 129 -4.64 4.28 -4.46
N PHE A 130 -4.13 4.10 -5.67
CA PHE A 130 -3.56 5.18 -6.48
C PHE A 130 -4.61 6.26 -6.78
N LEU A 131 -5.76 5.86 -7.33
CA LEU A 131 -6.83 6.80 -7.68
C LEU A 131 -7.34 7.56 -6.45
N TYR A 132 -7.59 6.85 -5.35
CA TYR A 132 -8.04 7.45 -4.11
C TYR A 132 -6.99 8.41 -3.55
N ALA A 133 -5.71 8.05 -3.49
CA ALA A 133 -4.65 8.92 -2.98
C ALA A 133 -4.48 10.19 -3.84
N MET A 134 -4.55 10.05 -5.17
CA MET A 134 -4.39 11.15 -6.13
C MET A 134 -5.64 12.02 -6.28
N TYR A 135 -6.82 11.49 -5.98
CA TYR A 135 -8.06 12.25 -5.92
C TYR A 135 -7.98 13.29 -4.82
N HIS A 136 -8.14 14.57 -5.19
CA HIS A 136 -8.13 15.68 -4.26
C HIS A 136 -9.54 16.23 -4.14
N GLU A 137 -10.12 16.08 -2.95
CA GLU A 137 -11.36 16.74 -2.58
C GLU A 137 -11.06 18.21 -2.29
N GLU A 138 -11.75 19.13 -2.97
CA GLU A 138 -11.65 20.56 -2.71
C GLU A 138 -12.30 20.88 -1.35
N MET A 139 -11.56 20.69 -0.26
CA MET A 139 -11.98 21.16 1.06
C MET A 139 -11.50 22.60 1.30
N GLN A 140 -12.36 23.41 1.91
CA GLN A 140 -11.99 24.74 2.36
C GLN A 140 -10.99 24.64 3.52
N VAL A 141 -9.97 25.49 3.51
CA VAL A 141 -8.86 25.47 4.49
C VAL A 141 -9.36 25.63 5.93
N GLU A 142 -10.50 26.29 6.13
CA GLU A 142 -11.13 26.52 7.43
C GLU A 142 -11.66 25.23 8.08
N ASP A 143 -12.15 24.27 7.29
CA ASP A 143 -12.66 23.00 7.80
C ASP A 143 -11.53 22.10 8.31
N ASP A 144 -10.36 22.14 7.63
CA ASP A 144 -9.20 21.29 7.94
C ASP A 144 -8.51 21.67 9.27
N GLU A 145 -8.67 22.92 9.74
CA GLU A 145 -8.19 23.34 11.06
C GLU A 145 -9.14 22.92 12.19
N GLN A 146 -10.46 22.92 11.94
CA GLN A 146 -11.46 22.53 12.93
C GLN A 146 -11.43 21.02 13.22
N LEU A 147 -11.03 20.20 12.25
CA LEU A 147 -10.90 18.74 12.37
C LEU A 147 -9.71 18.29 13.23
N LYS A 148 -8.76 19.18 13.55
CA LYS A 148 -7.58 18.82 14.36
C LYS A 148 -7.98 18.64 15.84
N PRO A 149 -7.43 17.62 16.53
CA PRO A 149 -7.72 17.40 17.94
C PRO A 149 -7.30 18.61 18.78
N LYS A 150 -8.20 19.03 19.67
CA LYS A 150 -7.99 20.14 20.62
C LYS A 150 -6.92 19.81 21.66
N THR A 151 -6.79 18.53 22.03
CA THR A 151 -5.84 18.05 23.05
C THR A 151 -4.44 17.86 22.48
N ALA A 152 -3.42 18.48 23.11
CA ALA A 152 -2.03 18.40 22.68
C ALA A 152 -1.45 16.97 22.63
N LYS A 153 -1.85 16.10 23.57
CA LYS A 153 -1.42 14.69 23.61
C LYS A 153 -1.90 13.90 22.39
N VAL A 154 -3.20 14.03 22.07
CA VAL A 154 -3.81 13.38 20.90
C VAL A 154 -3.20 13.93 19.62
N ARG A 155 -2.97 15.24 19.55
CA ARG A 155 -2.29 15.86 18.41
C ARG A 155 -0.88 15.30 18.20
N LYS A 156 -0.12 15.09 19.28
CA LYS A 156 1.22 14.51 19.20
C LYS A 156 1.19 13.07 18.72
N LEU A 157 0.26 12.26 19.22
CA LEU A 157 0.06 10.88 18.76
C LEU A 157 -0.33 10.83 17.28
N MET A 158 -1.29 11.66 16.87
CA MET A 158 -1.72 11.73 15.47
C MET A 158 -0.61 12.24 14.56
N SER A 159 0.25 13.15 15.03
CA SER A 159 1.40 13.61 14.25
C SER A 159 2.48 12.53 14.04
N LEU A 160 2.59 11.58 14.99
CA LEU A 160 3.48 10.41 14.86
C LEU A 160 2.95 9.41 13.84
N LEU A 161 1.65 9.41 13.57
CA LEU A 161 0.98 8.47 12.65
C LEU A 161 0.58 9.15 11.33
N ASP A 162 0.96 10.41 11.15
CA ASP A 162 0.68 11.19 9.96
C ASP A 162 1.63 10.79 8.82
N TYR A 163 1.12 10.02 7.86
CA TYR A 163 1.85 9.60 6.65
C TYR A 163 2.27 10.75 5.75
N ARG A 164 1.94 12.00 6.08
CA ARG A 164 2.52 13.18 5.44
C ARG A 164 3.91 13.51 5.97
N ASN A 165 4.30 13.00 7.13
CA ASN A 165 5.56 13.30 7.78
C ASN A 165 6.54 12.12 7.75
N HIS A 166 6.03 10.90 7.67
CA HIS A 166 6.84 9.69 7.62
C HIS A 166 6.30 8.73 6.56
N LEU A 167 7.20 7.93 6.02
CA LEU A 167 6.92 6.96 4.96
C LEU A 167 6.58 5.56 5.51
N PHE A 168 6.98 5.30 6.76
CA PHE A 168 6.84 4.00 7.40
C PHE A 168 5.45 3.85 7.98
N SER A 169 4.54 3.30 7.18
CA SER A 169 3.20 2.91 7.60
C SER A 169 3.23 1.70 8.55
N LEU A 170 2.23 1.55 9.43
CA LEU A 170 2.15 0.40 10.33
C LEU A 170 1.99 -0.91 9.52
N SER A 171 1.29 -0.84 8.38
CA SER A 171 1.13 -1.98 7.47
C SER A 171 2.47 -2.45 6.92
N LEU A 172 3.35 -1.53 6.52
CA LEU A 172 4.69 -1.87 6.02
C LEU A 172 5.53 -2.55 7.09
N LEU A 173 5.50 -2.04 8.33
CA LEU A 173 6.24 -2.63 9.44
C LEU A 173 5.75 -4.04 9.75
N LEU A 174 4.43 -4.21 9.90
CA LEU A 174 3.84 -5.52 10.16
C LEU A 174 4.12 -6.50 9.02
N PHE A 175 3.96 -6.07 7.77
CA PHE A 175 4.24 -6.88 6.59
C PHE A 175 5.68 -7.39 6.62
N ILE A 176 6.66 -6.51 6.79
CA ILE A 176 8.08 -6.90 6.87
C ILE A 176 8.33 -7.91 8.00
N ILE A 177 7.74 -7.70 9.19
CA ILE A 177 7.86 -8.62 10.33
C ILE A 177 7.28 -10.00 9.99
N ILE A 178 6.11 -10.05 9.34
CA ILE A 178 5.51 -11.31 8.88
C ILE A 178 6.46 -12.01 7.90
N ILE A 179 6.97 -11.30 6.88
CA ILE A 179 7.89 -11.89 5.89
C ILE A 179 9.15 -12.45 6.55
N PHE A 180 9.77 -11.70 7.47
CA PHE A 180 10.92 -12.22 8.23
C PHE A 180 10.55 -13.46 9.04
N SER A 181 9.36 -13.49 9.64
CA SER A 181 8.88 -14.65 10.40
C SER A 181 8.76 -15.88 9.50
N TYR A 182 8.26 -15.74 8.27
CA TYR A 182 8.21 -16.81 7.26
C TYR A 182 9.59 -17.31 6.85
N LEU A 183 10.52 -16.39 6.57
CA LEU A 183 11.90 -16.73 6.23
C LEU A 183 12.58 -17.51 7.36
N PHE A 184 12.50 -17.01 8.61
CA PHE A 184 13.10 -17.68 9.77
C PHE A 184 12.42 -19.00 10.12
N ALA A 185 11.09 -19.09 10.03
CA ALA A 185 10.37 -20.33 10.31
C ALA A 185 10.79 -21.44 9.35
N LYS A 186 10.90 -21.14 8.05
CA LYS A 186 11.35 -22.10 7.03
C LYS A 186 12.80 -22.56 7.26
N ASP A 187 13.70 -21.63 7.61
CA ASP A 187 15.10 -21.96 7.94
C ASP A 187 15.23 -22.83 9.20
N LEU A 188 14.33 -22.66 10.17
CA LEU A 188 14.30 -23.43 11.41
C LEU A 188 13.48 -24.73 11.32
N GLY A 189 12.83 -24.98 10.18
CA GLY A 189 11.98 -26.15 9.97
C GLY A 189 10.63 -26.12 10.69
N TYR A 190 10.20 -24.95 11.16
CA TYR A 190 8.86 -24.75 11.72
C TYR A 190 7.83 -24.62 10.62
N THR A 191 6.63 -25.13 10.87
CA THR A 191 5.45 -24.93 10.02
C THR A 191 4.44 -24.03 10.71
N PHE A 192 4.06 -22.94 10.06
CA PHE A 192 2.94 -22.11 10.50
C PHE A 192 1.65 -22.92 10.44
N ALA A 193 0.93 -23.00 11.57
CA ALA A 193 -0.39 -23.59 11.57
C ALA A 193 -1.37 -22.66 10.85
N GLU A 194 -1.75 -23.02 9.62
CA GLU A 194 -2.94 -22.45 9.01
C GLU A 194 -4.18 -23.04 9.68
N ILE A 195 -4.90 -22.20 10.44
CA ILE A 195 -6.20 -22.57 11.01
C ILE A 195 -7.23 -22.43 9.89
N SER A 196 -7.25 -23.41 8.98
CA SER A 196 -8.10 -23.45 7.78
C SER A 196 -9.58 -23.78 8.06
N GLY A 197 -9.99 -23.88 9.33
CA GLY A 197 -11.32 -24.38 9.69
C GLY A 197 -12.43 -23.36 9.92
N MET A 198 -12.12 -22.10 10.32
CA MET A 198 -13.15 -21.20 10.88
C MET A 198 -12.94 -19.69 10.67
N ASN A 199 -11.92 -19.24 9.93
CA ASN A 199 -11.58 -17.82 9.86
C ASN A 199 -12.14 -17.14 8.61
N VAL A 200 -12.78 -15.98 8.79
CA VAL A 200 -13.27 -15.10 7.72
C VAL A 200 -12.10 -14.51 6.89
N MET A 201 -10.88 -14.53 7.43
CA MET A 201 -9.66 -14.01 6.80
C MET A 201 -8.48 -14.94 7.08
N THR A 202 -7.79 -15.40 6.04
CA THR A 202 -6.52 -16.15 6.16
C THR A 202 -5.35 -15.21 6.37
N LEU A 203 -4.22 -15.72 6.86
CA LEU A 203 -3.01 -14.91 7.02
C LEU A 203 -2.52 -14.40 5.65
N GLU A 204 -2.57 -15.22 4.61
CA GLU A 204 -2.30 -14.84 3.22
C GLU A 204 -3.19 -13.67 2.78
N GLY A 205 -4.52 -13.78 2.94
CA GLY A 205 -5.46 -12.68 2.65
C GLY A 205 -5.18 -11.42 3.47
N GLY A 206 -4.72 -11.60 4.71
CA GLY A 206 -4.18 -10.56 5.59
C GLY A 206 -3.00 -9.80 4.97
N VAL A 207 -1.99 -10.52 4.52
CA VAL A 207 -0.79 -9.98 3.89
C VAL A 207 -1.13 -9.24 2.59
N TYR A 208 -2.04 -9.77 1.78
CA TYR A 208 -2.58 -9.10 0.60
C TYR A 208 -3.30 -7.78 0.92
N SER A 209 -4.05 -7.74 2.02
CA SER A 209 -4.74 -6.52 2.48
C SER A 209 -3.74 -5.47 2.99
N LEU A 210 -2.71 -5.89 3.74
CA LEU A 210 -1.60 -5.03 4.14
C LEU A 210 -0.87 -4.46 2.93
N ALA A 211 -0.65 -5.25 1.89
CA ALA A 211 -0.01 -4.80 0.66
C ALA A 211 -0.77 -3.64 0.00
N GLY A 212 -2.10 -3.72 -0.09
CA GLY A 212 -2.93 -2.61 -0.58
C GLY A 212 -2.76 -1.34 0.25
N LEU A 213 -2.69 -1.47 1.58
CA LEU A 213 -2.49 -0.35 2.50
C LEU A 213 -1.11 0.29 2.38
N ILE A 214 -0.07 -0.52 2.18
CA ILE A 214 1.30 -0.06 1.95
C ILE A 214 1.33 0.88 0.73
N PHE A 215 0.69 0.49 -0.37
CA PHE A 215 0.61 1.33 -1.56
C PHE A 215 -0.22 2.60 -1.32
N LEU A 216 -1.36 2.48 -0.63
CA LEU A 216 -2.19 3.64 -0.30
C LEU A 216 -1.41 4.69 0.52
N CYS A 217 -0.77 4.27 1.61
CA CYS A 217 0.07 5.13 2.44
C CYS A 217 1.25 5.70 1.65
N GLY A 218 1.90 4.88 0.82
CA GLY A 218 2.99 5.30 -0.07
C GLY A 218 2.57 6.38 -1.06
N PHE A 219 1.41 6.23 -1.72
CA PHE A 219 0.91 7.22 -2.67
C PHE A 219 0.51 8.54 -1.99
N VAL A 220 -0.08 8.48 -0.78
CA VAL A 220 -0.36 9.68 0.04
C VAL A 220 0.93 10.41 0.39
N TYR A 221 1.97 9.67 0.80
CA TYR A 221 3.27 10.26 1.08
C TYR A 221 3.87 10.92 -0.18
N ILE A 222 3.81 10.24 -1.34
CA ILE A 222 4.32 10.76 -2.61
C ILE A 222 3.64 12.08 -2.98
N ILE A 223 2.31 12.10 -3.08
CA ILE A 223 1.57 13.28 -3.56
C ILE A 223 1.70 14.47 -2.60
N HIS A 224 1.94 14.20 -1.31
CA HIS A 224 2.21 15.25 -0.32
C HIS A 224 3.56 15.95 -0.56
N HIS A 225 4.56 15.26 -1.09
CA HIS A 225 5.93 15.76 -1.19
C HIS A 225 6.41 16.08 -2.61
N VAL A 226 5.78 15.57 -3.67
CA VAL A 226 6.26 15.75 -5.04
C VAL A 226 5.16 15.55 -6.09
N ASP A 227 5.36 16.15 -7.27
CA ASP A 227 4.56 15.85 -8.45
C ASP A 227 4.81 14.40 -8.92
N PHE A 228 3.75 13.65 -9.19
CA PHE A 228 3.84 12.25 -9.61
C PHE A 228 2.88 11.96 -10.76
N LEU A 229 3.38 11.31 -11.82
CA LEU A 229 2.60 10.97 -13.04
C LEU A 229 1.80 12.16 -13.64
N GLY A 230 2.37 13.37 -13.55
CA GLY A 230 1.73 14.59 -14.04
C GLY A 230 0.63 15.16 -13.13
N VAL A 231 0.38 14.53 -11.97
CA VAL A 231 -0.44 15.11 -10.89
C VAL A 231 0.46 15.99 -10.04
N ARG A 232 0.07 17.25 -9.85
CA ARG A 232 0.85 18.20 -9.03
C ARG A 232 0.75 17.86 -7.54
N GLN A 233 1.83 18.14 -6.79
CA GLN A 233 1.88 18.02 -5.34
C GLN A 233 0.65 18.67 -4.69
N ALA A 234 -0.01 17.96 -3.78
CA ALA A 234 -1.17 18.46 -3.04
C ALA A 234 -1.05 18.14 -1.56
N ARG A 235 -1.41 19.12 -0.72
CA ARG A 235 -1.65 18.85 0.69
C ARG A 235 -2.94 18.03 0.81
N GLN A 236 -2.83 16.79 1.25
CA GLN A 236 -3.99 15.94 1.51
C GLN A 236 -4.72 16.44 2.76
N SER A 237 -6.06 16.43 2.70
CA SER A 237 -6.91 16.84 3.83
C SER A 237 -6.65 15.96 5.04
N TYR A 238 -6.76 16.56 6.22
CA TYR A 238 -6.61 15.88 7.50
C TYR A 238 -7.62 14.75 7.65
N GLU A 239 -8.87 14.97 7.23
CA GLU A 239 -9.92 13.95 7.27
C GLU A 239 -9.55 12.71 6.45
N LYS A 240 -9.03 12.89 5.23
CA LYS A 240 -8.63 11.78 4.38
C LYS A 240 -7.49 10.97 5.01
N VAL A 241 -6.48 11.65 5.54
CA VAL A 241 -5.37 10.99 6.26
C VAL A 241 -5.89 10.25 7.49
N LEU A 242 -6.84 10.83 8.22
CA LEU A 242 -7.46 10.22 9.38
C LEU A 242 -8.25 8.94 9.03
N ARG A 243 -9.05 8.99 7.96
CA ARG A 243 -9.79 7.80 7.46
C ARG A 243 -8.84 6.67 7.08
N ILE A 244 -7.76 6.99 6.37
CA ILE A 244 -6.72 6.01 6.01
C ILE A 244 -6.08 5.43 7.26
N HIS A 245 -5.79 6.27 8.25
CA HIS A 245 -5.19 5.83 9.50
C HIS A 245 -6.08 4.87 10.30
N PHE A 246 -7.38 5.19 10.45
CA PHE A 246 -8.32 4.29 11.11
C PHE A 246 -8.48 2.96 10.37
N LEU A 247 -8.53 3.02 9.04
CA LEU A 247 -8.60 1.83 8.21
C LEU A 247 -7.33 0.99 8.38
N GLU A 248 -6.14 1.60 8.31
CA GLU A 248 -4.88 0.91 8.57
C GLU A 248 -4.86 0.26 9.95
N LEU A 249 -5.22 0.98 11.01
CA LEU A 249 -5.20 0.44 12.36
C LEU A 249 -6.12 -0.78 12.53
N GLY A 250 -7.30 -0.75 11.93
CA GLY A 250 -8.25 -1.87 11.95
C GLY A 250 -7.68 -3.12 11.26
N PHE A 251 -7.22 -2.98 10.01
CA PHE A 251 -6.67 -4.10 9.25
C PHE A 251 -5.36 -4.63 9.85
N VAL A 252 -4.42 -3.74 10.22
CA VAL A 252 -3.17 -4.11 10.88
C VAL A 252 -3.45 -4.86 12.19
N GLY A 253 -4.41 -4.42 13.00
CA GLY A 253 -4.79 -5.09 14.24
C GLY A 253 -5.32 -6.51 14.00
N ILE A 254 -6.19 -6.69 13.01
CA ILE A 254 -6.74 -8.01 12.66
C ILE A 254 -5.62 -8.94 12.17
N VAL A 255 -4.80 -8.48 11.22
CA VAL A 255 -3.73 -9.30 10.65
C VAL A 255 -2.66 -9.63 11.69
N PHE A 256 -2.32 -8.68 12.57
CA PHE A 256 -1.39 -8.91 13.68
C PHE A 256 -1.90 -9.99 14.63
N PHE A 257 -3.21 -9.97 14.96
CA PHE A 257 -3.82 -10.98 15.82
C PHE A 257 -3.80 -12.38 15.18
N ILE A 258 -4.14 -12.47 13.89
CA ILE A 258 -4.06 -13.73 13.13
C ILE A 258 -2.62 -14.25 13.11
N TRP A 259 -1.65 -13.39 12.80
CA TRP A 259 -0.23 -13.75 12.80
C TRP A 259 0.27 -14.24 14.17
N LEU A 260 -0.13 -13.57 15.27
CA LEU A 260 0.22 -14.02 16.62
C LEU A 260 -0.33 -15.41 16.94
N ILE A 261 -1.57 -15.68 16.55
CA ILE A 261 -2.17 -17.01 16.71
C ILE A 261 -1.37 -18.04 15.90
N SER A 262 -1.07 -17.76 14.64
CA SER A 262 -0.27 -18.65 13.79
C SER A 262 1.11 -18.96 14.38
N LEU A 263 1.74 -17.99 15.05
CA LEU A 263 3.01 -18.20 15.78
C LEU A 263 2.87 -19.05 17.04
N VAL A 264 1.77 -18.91 17.79
CA VAL A 264 1.56 -19.70 19.03
C VAL A 264 1.26 -21.16 18.71
N PHE A 265 0.59 -21.43 17.60
CA PHE A 265 0.20 -22.78 17.18
C PHE A 265 1.17 -23.41 16.16
N SER A 266 2.28 -22.75 15.81
CA SER A 266 3.32 -23.36 14.97
C SER A 266 4.03 -24.50 15.68
N TYR A 267 4.39 -25.55 14.93
CA TYR A 267 5.10 -26.74 15.41
C TYR A 267 6.29 -27.07 14.52
#